data_AF-A0A348WE74-F1
#
_entry.id   AF-A0A348WE74-F1
#
_cell.length_a   1.000
_cell.length_b   1.000
_cell.length_c   1.000
_cell.angle_alpha   90.00
_cell.angle_beta   90.00
_cell.angle_gamma   90.00
#
_symmetry.space_group_name_H-M   'P 1'
#
loop_
_entity.id
_entity.type
_entity.pdbx_description
1 polymer ?
#
loop_
_entity_poly.entity_id
_entity_poly.type
_entity_poly.pdbx_seq_one_letter_code
_entity_poly.pdbx_strand_id
1 'polypeptide(L)'
;SLQLASAPILLENQEKGGYNIYLRPEITMGAFGFNVTHEDPEKRKVFGDLKFREAMSLAINREELNETGFFGQGTPKQYVGFSPLPEFADPKWESYMAEFDPDGAKARLDEIGMKDTDGDGFRELPNGDKLVLNLNYSTQGIAGQTVELVAQFWADVGIQSTVKEVTPDEYRSAQSSNKLDVAMWRKGQPLAIVLGNNELWVPPFENYFGNRSGMLWAEWVDSDGAAGVEPPEPVKQLIADINAFQSADQESPEFAELGARLVQTMTENLYFIGTVNAPAPIYQSKRLQNFTEFKTHSYEYYRTYPYRATQWWLTE
;
A
#
# COMPACT_ATOMS: atom_id res chain seq x y z
N SER A 1 -1.75 11.00 -14.82
CA SER A 1 -3.15 10.51 -14.72
C SER A 1 -3.96 11.57 -13.99
N LEU A 2 -5.27 11.65 -14.21
CA LEU A 2 -6.13 12.50 -13.37
C LEU A 2 -6.12 11.94 -11.94
N GLN A 3 -5.92 12.82 -10.97
CA GLN A 3 -5.98 12.49 -9.54
C GLN A 3 -7.27 13.08 -8.96
N LEU A 4 -7.69 12.57 -7.79
CA LEU A 4 -8.91 13.04 -7.12
C LEU A 4 -8.87 14.55 -6.84
N ALA A 5 -7.70 15.12 -6.58
CA ALA A 5 -7.49 16.57 -6.44
C ALA A 5 -7.93 17.40 -7.66
N SER A 6 -7.99 16.80 -8.86
CA SER A 6 -8.49 17.47 -10.06
C SER A 6 -10.02 17.42 -10.17
N ALA A 7 -10.71 16.58 -9.38
CA ALA A 7 -12.14 16.36 -9.54
C ALA A 7 -13.02 17.61 -9.34
N PRO A 8 -12.80 18.49 -8.33
CA PRO A 8 -13.68 19.63 -8.11
C PRO A 8 -13.79 20.57 -9.33
N ILE A 9 -12.65 20.99 -9.88
CA ILE A 9 -12.62 21.89 -11.03
C ILE A 9 -13.17 21.23 -12.30
N LEU A 10 -12.95 19.92 -12.46
CA LEU A 10 -13.49 19.18 -13.60
C LEU A 10 -15.02 19.00 -13.49
N LEU A 11 -15.54 18.69 -12.31
CA LEU A 11 -16.97 18.58 -12.06
C LEU A 11 -17.69 19.93 -12.29
N GLU A 12 -17.09 21.03 -11.86
CA GLU A 12 -17.61 22.38 -12.08
C GLU A 12 -17.70 22.74 -13.58
N ASN A 13 -16.70 22.33 -14.37
CA ASN A 13 -16.58 22.71 -15.78
C ASN A 13 -17.12 21.68 -16.78
N GLN A 14 -17.69 20.55 -16.33
CA GLN A 14 -18.05 19.43 -17.20
C GLN A 14 -19.11 19.79 -18.26
N GLU A 15 -20.12 20.60 -17.90
CA GLU A 15 -21.14 21.07 -18.84
C GLU A 15 -20.56 22.00 -19.90
N LYS A 16 -19.80 23.02 -19.47
CA LYS A 16 -19.15 23.98 -20.36
C LYS A 16 -18.09 23.31 -21.26
N GLY A 17 -17.40 22.30 -20.74
CA GLY A 17 -16.34 21.58 -21.43
C GLY A 17 -16.82 20.43 -22.31
N GLY A 18 -18.11 20.08 -22.27
CA GLY A 18 -18.66 18.99 -23.08
C GLY A 18 -18.12 17.61 -22.69
N TYR A 19 -17.94 17.36 -21.40
CA TYR A 19 -17.49 16.07 -20.85
C TYR A 19 -18.29 15.67 -19.61
N ASN A 20 -18.13 14.44 -19.17
CA ASN A 20 -18.64 13.93 -17.90
C ASN A 20 -17.45 13.50 -17.02
N ILE A 21 -17.59 13.70 -15.71
CA ILE A 21 -16.67 13.16 -14.70
C ILE A 21 -17.39 12.13 -13.86
N TYR A 22 -16.82 10.94 -13.81
CA TYR A 22 -17.30 9.85 -12.96
C TYR A 22 -16.28 9.58 -11.86
N LEU A 23 -16.68 9.73 -10.60
CA LEU A 23 -15.88 9.25 -9.47
C LEU A 23 -16.19 7.77 -9.26
N ARG A 24 -15.18 6.91 -9.40
CA ARG A 24 -15.34 5.46 -9.26
C ARG A 24 -14.36 4.89 -8.26
N PRO A 25 -14.77 3.85 -7.49
CA PRO A 25 -13.91 3.25 -6.50
C PRO A 25 -12.63 2.70 -7.14
N GLU A 26 -11.51 2.87 -6.47
CA GLU A 26 -10.25 2.22 -6.85
C GLU A 26 -10.15 0.85 -6.17
N ILE A 27 -9.51 -0.10 -6.85
CA ILE A 27 -9.14 -1.38 -6.23
C ILE A 27 -7.96 -1.19 -5.28
N THR A 28 -7.00 -0.35 -5.67
CA THR A 28 -5.78 -0.13 -4.90
C THR A 28 -5.91 1.08 -3.98
N MET A 29 -5.09 1.10 -2.93
CA MET A 29 -4.87 2.27 -2.08
C MET A 29 -3.37 2.54 -1.97
N GLY A 30 -2.99 3.76 -1.56
CA GLY A 30 -1.61 4.03 -1.17
C GLY A 30 -1.25 3.24 0.09
N ALA A 31 -0.14 2.51 0.06
CA ALA A 31 0.34 1.76 1.21
C ALA A 31 1.84 2.00 1.42
N PHE A 32 2.26 1.97 2.69
CA PHE A 32 3.64 2.17 3.11
C PHE A 32 4.20 0.85 3.66
N GLY A 33 5.41 0.47 3.28
CA GLY A 33 6.10 -0.70 3.82
C GLY A 33 7.53 -0.33 4.18
N PHE A 34 8.02 -0.78 5.33
CA PHE A 34 9.42 -0.57 5.71
C PHE A 34 10.30 -1.64 5.07
N ASN A 35 11.53 -1.28 4.73
CA ASN A 35 12.48 -2.25 4.19
C ASN A 35 12.94 -3.23 5.28
N VAL A 36 12.19 -4.31 5.45
CA VAL A 36 12.47 -5.39 6.42
C VAL A 36 13.74 -6.19 6.10
N THR A 37 14.37 -5.90 4.96
CA THR A 37 15.67 -6.43 4.54
C THR A 37 16.75 -5.35 4.37
N HIS A 38 16.59 -4.20 5.03
CA HIS A 38 17.47 -3.03 4.88
C HIS A 38 18.96 -3.37 5.08
N GLU A 39 19.89 -2.73 4.37
CA GLU A 39 21.32 -3.06 4.46
C GLU A 39 21.96 -2.69 5.81
N ASP A 40 21.52 -1.59 6.40
CA ASP A 40 21.84 -1.21 7.78
C ASP A 40 21.14 -2.19 8.75
N PRO A 41 21.91 -2.97 9.55
CA PRO A 41 21.36 -3.97 10.45
C PRO A 41 20.50 -3.39 11.58
N GLU A 42 20.77 -2.17 12.03
CA GLU A 42 20.02 -1.54 13.13
C GLU A 42 18.66 -1.04 12.63
N LYS A 43 18.62 -0.44 11.43
CA LYS A 43 17.35 -0.17 10.75
C LYS A 43 16.59 -1.45 10.44
N ARG A 44 17.26 -2.50 9.92
CA ARG A 44 16.62 -3.79 9.62
C ARG A 44 15.96 -4.40 10.85
N LYS A 45 16.63 -4.35 12.00
CA LYS A 45 16.10 -4.84 13.28
C LYS A 45 14.80 -4.12 13.65
N VAL A 46 14.79 -2.79 13.59
CA VAL A 46 13.60 -1.98 13.92
C VAL A 46 12.49 -2.17 12.90
N PHE A 47 12.78 -2.12 11.60
CA PHE A 47 11.80 -2.30 10.54
C PHE A 47 11.19 -3.71 10.55
N GLY A 48 12.00 -4.71 10.92
CA GLY A 48 11.59 -6.10 11.11
C GLY A 48 10.75 -6.34 12.37
N ASP A 49 10.77 -5.45 13.36
CA ASP A 49 9.97 -5.57 14.58
C ASP A 49 8.50 -5.21 14.31
N LEU A 50 7.58 -6.10 14.71
CA LEU A 50 6.14 -5.87 14.54
C LEU A 50 5.67 -4.66 15.33
N LYS A 51 6.18 -4.42 16.55
CA LYS A 51 5.76 -3.28 17.38
C LYS A 51 6.09 -1.94 16.73
N PHE A 52 7.20 -1.87 16.00
CA PHE A 52 7.51 -0.71 15.18
C PHE A 52 6.43 -0.50 14.12
N ARG A 53 6.11 -1.53 13.32
CA ARG A 53 5.09 -1.40 12.26
C ARG A 53 3.69 -1.11 12.80
N GLU A 54 3.32 -1.69 13.94
CA GLU A 54 2.09 -1.34 14.67
C GLU A 54 2.10 0.14 15.08
N ALA A 55 3.18 0.64 15.69
CA ALA A 55 3.30 2.04 16.09
C ALA A 55 3.16 2.98 14.88
N MET A 56 3.82 2.66 13.78
CA MET A 56 3.77 3.45 12.55
C MET A 56 2.38 3.43 11.90
N SER A 57 1.60 2.36 12.09
CA SER A 57 0.21 2.28 11.63
C SER A 57 -0.74 3.09 12.52
N LEU A 58 -0.60 2.98 13.84
CA LEU A 58 -1.42 3.70 14.83
C LEU A 58 -1.17 5.22 14.83
N ALA A 59 0.03 5.62 14.44
CA ALA A 59 0.37 7.04 14.29
C ALA A 59 -0.40 7.71 13.14
N ILE A 60 -0.86 6.98 12.12
CA ILE A 60 -1.50 7.60 10.95
C ILE A 60 -2.95 7.98 11.27
N ASN A 61 -3.23 9.29 11.27
CA ASN A 61 -4.61 9.79 11.31
C ASN A 61 -5.28 9.63 9.95
N ARG A 62 -5.86 8.45 9.70
CA ARG A 62 -6.48 8.12 8.41
C ARG A 62 -7.75 8.94 8.12
N GLU A 63 -8.46 9.38 9.15
CA GLU A 63 -9.62 10.28 9.00
C GLU A 63 -9.19 11.67 8.52
N GLU A 64 -8.18 12.27 9.18
CA GLU A 64 -7.63 13.56 8.74
C GLU A 64 -7.01 13.47 7.34
N LEU A 65 -6.33 12.37 7.05
CA LEU A 65 -5.81 12.09 5.71
C LEU A 65 -6.93 12.00 4.67
N ASN A 66 -8.07 11.38 5.01
CA ASN A 66 -9.25 11.31 4.15
C ASN A 66 -9.85 12.68 3.87
N GLU A 67 -10.07 13.48 4.92
CA GLU A 67 -10.62 14.83 4.79
C GLU A 67 -9.68 15.75 3.97
N THR A 68 -8.39 15.72 4.27
CA THR A 68 -7.42 16.68 3.72
C THR A 68 -6.91 16.26 2.33
N GLY A 69 -6.60 14.97 2.14
CA GLY A 69 -6.02 14.44 0.90
C GLY A 69 -7.05 13.89 -0.08
N PHE A 70 -8.24 13.51 0.40
CA PHE A 70 -9.24 12.81 -0.40
C PHE A 70 -10.64 13.46 -0.33
N PHE A 71 -10.77 14.65 0.25
CA PHE A 71 -12.01 15.44 0.33
C PHE A 71 -13.18 14.68 0.99
N GLY A 72 -12.86 13.81 1.96
CA GLY A 72 -13.84 12.96 2.65
C GLY A 72 -14.49 11.89 1.75
N GLN A 73 -13.97 11.65 0.54
CA GLN A 73 -14.54 10.71 -0.42
C GLN A 73 -14.03 9.28 -0.28
N GLY A 74 -12.97 9.06 0.49
CA GLY A 74 -12.36 7.76 0.69
C GLY A 74 -12.84 7.02 1.93
N THR A 75 -12.40 5.78 2.04
CA THR A 75 -12.59 4.92 3.20
C THR A 75 -11.24 4.64 3.86
N PRO A 76 -11.02 5.17 5.07
CA PRO A 76 -9.92 4.76 5.95
C PRO A 76 -9.93 3.25 6.16
N LYS A 77 -8.85 2.55 5.80
CA LYS A 77 -8.73 1.10 6.02
C LYS A 77 -7.31 0.59 5.94
N GLN A 78 -7.11 -0.58 6.53
CA GLN A 78 -5.90 -1.37 6.46
C GLN A 78 -5.80 -2.13 5.12
N TYR A 79 -4.57 -2.38 4.67
CA TYR A 79 -4.29 -3.26 3.54
C TYR A 79 -4.34 -4.72 3.98
N VAL A 80 -5.10 -5.52 3.24
CA VAL A 80 -5.42 -6.92 3.59
C VAL A 80 -5.04 -7.91 2.47
N GLY A 81 -4.23 -7.49 1.51
CA GLY A 81 -3.90 -8.29 0.31
C GLY A 81 -4.93 -8.15 -0.81
N PHE A 82 -6.21 -8.37 -0.49
CA PHE A 82 -7.32 -8.32 -1.42
C PHE A 82 -8.06 -6.98 -1.44
N SER A 83 -8.65 -6.63 -2.58
CA SER A 83 -9.61 -5.55 -2.72
C SER A 83 -10.52 -5.78 -3.93
N PRO A 84 -11.86 -5.81 -3.79
CA PRO A 84 -12.60 -5.78 -2.53
C PRO A 84 -12.28 -6.99 -1.62
N LEU A 85 -12.62 -6.89 -0.34
CA LEU A 85 -12.46 -7.98 0.61
C LEU A 85 -13.33 -9.19 0.19
N PRO A 86 -12.77 -10.40 0.04
CA PRO A 86 -13.52 -11.60 -0.30
C PRO A 86 -14.40 -12.08 0.85
N GLU A 87 -15.48 -12.80 0.55
CA GLU A 87 -16.46 -13.28 1.55
C GLU A 87 -15.89 -14.24 2.60
N PHE A 88 -14.79 -14.95 2.27
CA PHE A 88 -14.12 -15.84 3.22
C PHE A 88 -13.37 -15.08 4.33
N ALA A 89 -13.15 -13.77 4.18
CA ALA A 89 -12.37 -12.98 5.10
C ALA A 89 -13.25 -12.15 6.04
N ASP A 90 -12.88 -12.13 7.32
CA ASP A 90 -13.56 -11.34 8.34
C ASP A 90 -13.35 -9.83 8.08
N PRO A 91 -14.42 -9.01 7.98
CA PRO A 91 -14.32 -7.56 7.77
C PRO A 91 -13.46 -6.81 8.79
N LYS A 92 -13.26 -7.36 10.00
CA LYS A 92 -12.39 -6.75 11.02
C LYS A 92 -10.95 -6.50 10.53
N TRP A 93 -10.49 -7.25 9.53
CA TRP A 93 -9.13 -7.10 9.01
C TRP A 93 -8.93 -5.75 8.33
N GLU A 94 -9.97 -5.15 7.74
CA GLU A 94 -9.88 -3.82 7.16
C GLU A 94 -9.70 -2.70 8.22
N SER A 95 -9.92 -2.99 9.51
CA SER A 95 -9.69 -2.04 10.61
C SER A 95 -8.55 -2.42 11.55
N TYR A 96 -7.77 -3.46 11.24
CA TYR A 96 -6.67 -3.91 12.10
C TYR A 96 -5.54 -2.85 12.17
N MET A 97 -5.24 -2.39 13.39
CA MET A 97 -4.24 -1.34 13.68
C MET A 97 -4.46 -0.08 12.81
N ALA A 98 -5.72 0.21 12.47
CA ALA A 98 -6.09 1.33 11.61
C ALA A 98 -6.60 2.54 12.40
N GLU A 99 -6.83 2.38 13.69
CA GLU A 99 -7.18 3.46 14.62
C GLU A 99 -6.04 4.48 14.74
N PHE A 100 -6.41 5.72 15.09
CA PHE A 100 -5.45 6.78 15.39
C PHE A 100 -5.19 6.83 16.89
N ASP A 101 -4.03 6.31 17.31
CA ASP A 101 -3.59 6.25 18.70
C ASP A 101 -2.10 6.64 18.83
N PRO A 102 -1.77 7.95 18.81
CA PRO A 102 -0.40 8.42 18.97
C PRO A 102 0.26 8.00 20.29
N ASP A 103 -0.52 7.87 21.37
CA ASP A 103 0.01 7.47 22.68
C ASP A 103 0.36 5.99 22.69
N GLY A 104 -0.50 5.13 22.13
CA GLY A 104 -0.21 3.71 21.90
C GLY A 104 0.94 3.47 20.93
N ALA A 105 1.11 4.35 19.93
CA ALA A 105 2.27 4.32 19.05
C ALA A 105 3.56 4.63 19.81
N LYS A 106 3.60 5.72 20.58
CA LYS A 106 4.76 6.09 21.42
C LYS A 106 5.12 4.98 22.41
N ALA A 107 4.14 4.37 23.06
CA ALA A 107 4.37 3.28 24.00
C ALA A 107 5.04 2.06 23.34
N ARG A 108 4.60 1.67 22.14
CA ARG A 108 5.22 0.58 21.37
C ARG A 108 6.66 0.87 20.96
N LEU A 109 6.94 2.12 20.57
CA LEU A 109 8.31 2.57 20.29
C LEU A 109 9.19 2.51 21.54
N ASP A 110 8.67 2.88 22.70
CA ASP A 110 9.38 2.75 23.99
C ASP A 110 9.70 1.30 24.34
N GLU A 111 8.76 0.37 24.08
CA GLU A 111 8.93 -1.06 24.35
C GLU A 111 10.06 -1.72 23.55
N ILE A 112 10.36 -1.21 22.36
CA ILE A 112 11.48 -1.67 21.53
C ILE A 112 12.77 -0.87 21.76
N GLY A 113 12.76 0.06 22.72
CA GLY A 113 13.93 0.81 23.16
C GLY A 113 14.25 2.06 22.33
N MET A 114 13.34 2.52 21.46
CA MET A 114 13.50 3.77 20.72
C MET A 114 13.09 4.95 21.59
N LYS A 115 14.02 5.86 21.89
CA LYS A 115 13.80 7.00 22.78
C LYS A 115 14.53 8.22 22.25
N ASP A 116 14.03 9.40 22.57
CA ASP A 116 14.77 10.66 22.39
C ASP A 116 15.79 10.79 23.54
N THR A 117 17.06 10.73 23.19
CA THR A 117 18.19 10.74 24.11
C THR A 117 19.00 12.03 24.05
N ASP A 118 18.83 12.84 23.02
CA ASP A 118 19.56 14.10 22.82
C ASP A 118 18.69 15.37 22.97
N GLY A 119 17.38 15.20 23.11
CA GLY A 119 16.39 16.25 23.36
C GLY A 119 15.97 17.02 22.11
N ASP A 120 16.22 16.51 20.90
CA ASP A 120 15.83 17.16 19.65
C ASP A 120 14.35 16.94 19.26
N GLY A 121 13.62 16.14 20.04
CA GLY A 121 12.21 15.81 19.83
C GLY A 121 11.99 14.55 18.99
N PHE A 122 13.04 13.90 18.51
CA PHE A 122 12.97 12.66 17.74
C PHE A 122 13.65 11.50 18.47
N ARG A 123 13.19 10.29 18.19
CA ARG A 123 13.67 9.05 18.80
C ARG A 123 14.86 8.51 18.03
N GLU A 124 15.90 8.09 18.74
CA GLU A 124 16.99 7.32 18.19
C GLU A 124 16.61 5.84 18.02
N LEU A 125 17.42 5.15 17.21
CA LEU A 125 17.48 3.69 17.20
C LEU A 125 17.89 3.17 18.59
N PRO A 126 17.59 1.90 18.94
CA PRO A 126 17.94 1.34 20.25
C PRO A 126 19.44 1.32 20.58
N ASN A 127 20.30 1.48 19.57
CA ASN A 127 21.75 1.60 19.74
C ASN A 127 22.23 3.04 20.00
N GLY A 128 21.34 4.04 19.93
CA GLY A 128 21.63 5.46 20.11
C GLY A 128 21.91 6.24 18.81
N ASP A 129 21.87 5.59 17.64
CA ASP A 129 22.05 6.28 16.36
C ASP A 129 20.77 7.02 15.95
N LYS A 130 20.93 8.17 15.29
CA LYS A 130 19.79 8.94 14.77
C LYS A 130 19.02 8.16 13.70
N LEU A 131 17.70 8.11 13.83
CA LEU A 131 16.82 7.60 12.79
C LEU A 131 16.19 8.74 12.01
N VAL A 132 16.51 8.81 10.72
CA VAL A 132 15.79 9.64 9.76
C VAL A 132 15.31 8.75 8.62
N LEU A 133 14.00 8.66 8.44
CA LEU A 133 13.39 7.90 7.35
C LEU A 133 13.45 8.70 6.05
N ASN A 134 14.08 8.14 5.01
CA ASN A 134 14.04 8.76 3.68
C ASN A 134 12.81 8.29 2.91
N LEU A 135 11.83 9.19 2.76
CA LEU A 135 10.59 9.00 2.03
C LEU A 135 10.73 9.53 0.59
N ASN A 136 11.48 8.77 -0.21
CA ASN A 136 11.52 8.98 -1.65
C ASN A 136 10.21 8.48 -2.27
N TYR A 137 9.45 9.35 -2.92
CA TYR A 137 8.16 8.99 -3.51
C TYR A 137 8.07 9.44 -4.96
N SER A 138 7.17 8.82 -5.72
CA SER A 138 6.81 9.28 -7.06
C SER A 138 5.30 9.51 -7.16
N THR A 139 4.92 10.64 -7.74
CA THR A 139 3.51 11.04 -7.96
C THR A 139 2.73 10.11 -8.90
N GLN A 140 3.42 9.20 -9.60
CA GLN A 140 2.78 8.10 -10.34
C GLN A 140 2.17 7.04 -9.40
N GLY A 141 2.80 6.79 -8.24
CA GLY A 141 2.38 5.76 -7.30
C GLY A 141 1.51 6.29 -6.17
N ILE A 142 1.96 7.37 -5.53
CA ILE A 142 1.29 7.94 -4.36
C ILE A 142 1.34 9.47 -4.43
N ALA A 143 0.29 10.14 -3.94
CA ALA A 143 0.24 11.59 -3.95
C ALA A 143 1.21 12.17 -2.92
N GLY A 144 1.93 13.25 -3.27
CA GLY A 144 2.88 13.90 -2.35
C GLY A 144 2.24 14.35 -1.05
N GLN A 145 1.03 14.91 -1.11
CA GLN A 145 0.26 15.32 0.07
C GLN A 145 0.01 14.16 1.04
N THR A 146 -0.23 12.93 0.54
CA THR A 146 -0.38 11.75 1.39
C THR A 146 0.92 11.42 2.11
N VAL A 147 2.07 11.52 1.41
CA VAL A 147 3.39 11.24 1.98
C VAL A 147 3.76 12.29 3.02
N GLU A 148 3.52 13.57 2.74
CA GLU A 148 3.78 14.68 3.66
C GLU A 148 2.95 14.59 4.94
N LEU A 149 1.65 14.27 4.84
CA LEU A 149 0.80 14.09 6.02
C LEU A 149 1.23 12.88 6.86
N VAL A 150 1.54 11.75 6.23
CA VAL A 150 2.04 10.56 6.95
C VAL A 150 3.38 10.86 7.62
N ALA A 151 4.27 11.60 6.96
CA ALA A 151 5.54 12.04 7.55
C ALA A 151 5.32 12.93 8.78
N GLN A 152 4.34 13.84 8.74
CA GLN A 152 3.99 14.68 9.88
C GLN A 152 3.44 13.83 11.04
N PHE A 153 2.52 12.91 10.78
CA PHE A 153 1.99 12.01 11.81
C PHE A 153 3.06 11.15 12.47
N TRP A 154 4.05 10.70 11.70
CA TRP A 154 5.21 9.99 12.25
C TRP A 154 6.13 10.90 13.05
N ALA A 155 6.32 12.15 12.64
CA ALA A 155 7.05 13.15 13.41
C ALA A 155 6.37 13.43 14.76
N ASP A 156 5.04 13.45 14.83
CA ASP A 156 4.27 13.68 16.06
C ASP A 156 4.46 12.58 17.13
N VAL A 157 4.90 11.38 16.72
CA VAL A 157 5.28 10.28 17.62
C VAL A 157 6.81 10.14 17.79
N GLY A 158 7.57 11.10 17.26
CA GLY A 158 9.01 11.22 17.40
C GLY A 158 9.83 10.50 16.32
N ILE A 159 9.26 10.17 15.16
CA ILE A 159 10.01 9.53 14.06
C ILE A 159 10.27 10.54 12.95
N GLN A 160 11.53 10.96 12.82
CA GLN A 160 11.91 11.95 11.83
C GLN A 160 11.88 11.37 10.41
N SER A 161 11.43 12.18 9.45
CA SER A 161 11.40 11.82 8.03
C SER A 161 11.91 12.95 7.14
N THR A 162 12.55 12.59 6.02
CA THR A 162 12.80 13.49 4.89
C THR A 162 11.92 13.06 3.72
N VAL A 163 11.24 14.02 3.09
CA VAL A 163 10.35 13.75 1.95
C VAL A 163 10.98 14.28 0.68
N LYS A 164 11.09 13.43 -0.34
CA LYS A 164 11.66 13.81 -1.64
C LYS A 164 10.86 13.19 -2.78
N GLU A 165 10.34 14.04 -3.67
CA GLU A 165 9.80 13.57 -4.94
C GLU A 165 10.94 13.16 -5.87
N VAL A 166 10.80 11.98 -6.46
CA VAL A 166 11.73 11.42 -7.44
C VAL A 166 10.98 10.92 -8.67
N THR A 167 11.71 10.73 -9.77
CA THR A 167 11.12 10.12 -10.96
C THR A 167 10.74 8.66 -10.69
N PRO A 168 9.74 8.09 -11.39
CA PRO A 168 9.41 6.67 -11.25
C PRO A 168 10.60 5.75 -11.51
N ASP A 169 11.51 6.12 -12.41
CA ASP A 169 12.69 5.32 -12.74
C ASP A 169 13.73 5.37 -11.62
N GLU A 170 13.98 6.55 -11.03
CA GLU A 170 14.83 6.70 -9.84
C GLU A 170 14.26 5.89 -8.65
N TYR A 171 12.95 6.00 -8.39
CA TYR A 171 12.26 5.24 -7.34
C TYR A 171 12.44 3.73 -7.53
N ARG A 172 12.12 3.22 -8.73
CA ARG A 172 12.18 1.78 -9.01
C ARG A 172 13.62 1.25 -9.01
N SER A 173 14.58 2.05 -9.47
CA SER A 173 16.00 1.71 -9.38
C SER A 173 16.44 1.56 -7.93
N ALA A 174 16.11 2.53 -7.07
CA ALA A 174 16.41 2.45 -5.64
C ALA A 174 15.70 1.25 -4.96
N GLN A 175 14.43 1.00 -5.32
CA GLN A 175 13.67 -0.15 -4.83
C GLN A 175 14.34 -1.48 -5.21
N SER A 176 14.69 -1.66 -6.50
CA SER A 176 15.34 -2.89 -6.99
C SER A 176 16.72 -3.11 -6.35
N SER A 177 17.42 -2.04 -6.00
CA SER A 177 18.72 -2.11 -5.32
C SER A 177 18.61 -2.15 -3.79
N ASN A 178 17.41 -2.35 -3.24
CA ASN A 178 17.15 -2.45 -1.80
C ASN A 178 17.60 -1.20 -1.00
N LYS A 179 17.52 -0.01 -1.62
CA LYS A 179 18.01 1.27 -1.07
C LYS A 179 16.93 2.20 -0.50
N LEU A 180 15.66 1.80 -0.56
CA LEU A 180 14.59 2.56 0.09
C LEU A 180 14.54 2.20 1.57
N ASP A 181 14.37 3.20 2.44
CA ASP A 181 14.01 2.99 3.85
C ASP A 181 12.54 2.55 3.93
N VAL A 182 11.68 3.29 3.23
CA VAL A 182 10.23 3.08 3.16
C VAL A 182 9.82 2.95 1.70
N ALA A 183 9.25 1.81 1.35
CA ALA A 183 8.63 1.57 0.06
C ALA A 183 7.16 2.03 0.10
N MET A 184 6.75 2.85 -0.87
CA MET A 184 5.40 3.38 -0.98
C MET A 184 4.92 3.38 -2.42
N TRP A 185 3.80 2.69 -2.63
CA TRP A 185 3.09 2.66 -3.90
C TRP A 185 1.66 2.23 -3.65
N ARG A 186 0.90 2.06 -4.73
CA ARG A 186 -0.43 1.47 -4.68
C ARG A 186 -0.36 -0.04 -4.39
N LYS A 187 -1.28 -0.56 -3.56
CA LYS A 187 -1.47 -2.01 -3.33
C LYS A 187 -2.95 -2.39 -3.26
N GLY A 188 -3.26 -3.63 -3.66
CA GLY A 188 -4.60 -4.23 -3.67
C GLY A 188 -4.91 -4.93 -4.98
N GLN A 189 -5.38 -6.18 -4.93
CA GLN A 189 -5.84 -6.91 -6.12
C GLN A 189 -7.17 -7.62 -5.87
N PRO A 190 -8.01 -7.77 -6.91
CA PRO A 190 -9.23 -8.53 -6.78
C PRO A 190 -8.91 -10.03 -6.72
N LEU A 191 -9.77 -10.80 -6.05
CA LEU A 191 -9.64 -12.25 -5.93
C LEU A 191 -9.36 -12.95 -7.27
N ALA A 192 -10.07 -12.55 -8.34
CA ALA A 192 -9.92 -13.14 -9.67
C ALA A 192 -8.50 -13.03 -10.25
N ILE A 193 -7.74 -11.99 -9.89
CA ILE A 193 -6.34 -11.83 -10.31
C ILE A 193 -5.42 -12.65 -9.40
N VAL A 194 -5.67 -12.62 -8.09
CA VAL A 194 -4.88 -13.39 -7.10
C VAL A 194 -4.96 -14.90 -7.36
N LEU A 195 -6.06 -15.41 -7.91
CA LEU A 195 -6.19 -16.82 -8.33
C LEU A 195 -5.17 -17.25 -9.40
N GLY A 196 -4.64 -16.32 -10.19
CA GLY A 196 -3.66 -16.60 -11.24
C GLY A 196 -2.30 -15.92 -11.04
N ASN A 197 -2.16 -15.08 -10.02
CA ASN A 197 -0.93 -14.33 -9.73
C ASN A 197 -0.72 -14.24 -8.20
N ASN A 198 0.42 -14.76 -7.73
CA ASN A 198 0.76 -14.80 -6.31
C ASN A 198 1.70 -13.66 -5.85
N GLU A 199 2.01 -12.68 -6.71
CA GLU A 199 3.07 -11.68 -6.47
C GLU A 199 2.87 -10.84 -5.20
N LEU A 200 1.64 -10.63 -4.74
CA LEU A 200 1.37 -9.89 -3.49
C LEU A 200 1.71 -10.69 -2.22
N TRP A 201 1.87 -12.01 -2.34
CA TRP A 201 1.96 -12.96 -1.22
C TRP A 201 3.34 -13.60 -1.10
N VAL A 202 4.15 -13.51 -2.16
CA VAL A 202 5.52 -14.03 -2.21
C VAL A 202 6.48 -12.86 -2.24
N PRO A 203 7.57 -12.84 -1.44
CA PRO A 203 8.61 -11.82 -1.55
C PRO A 203 9.10 -11.64 -3.00
N PRO A 204 9.29 -10.40 -3.47
CA PRO A 204 9.36 -9.17 -2.68
C PRO A 204 7.98 -8.47 -2.50
N PHE A 205 6.88 -9.22 -2.63
CA PHE A 205 5.47 -8.83 -2.45
C PHE A 205 4.88 -7.91 -3.53
N GLU A 206 5.59 -7.75 -4.64
CA GLU A 206 5.09 -7.25 -5.92
C GLU A 206 6.19 -7.40 -6.99
N ASN A 207 5.85 -7.08 -8.24
CA ASN A 207 6.81 -6.99 -9.33
C ASN A 207 7.54 -5.62 -9.35
N TYR A 208 8.23 -5.32 -10.45
CA TYR A 208 9.01 -4.08 -10.61
C TYR A 208 8.17 -2.79 -10.50
N PHE A 209 6.87 -2.86 -10.78
CA PHE A 209 6.01 -1.68 -10.98
C PHE A 209 5.26 -1.20 -9.73
N GLY A 210 5.24 -1.97 -8.65
CA GLY A 210 4.58 -1.59 -7.40
C GLY A 210 5.47 -1.67 -6.18
N ASN A 211 4.85 -1.98 -5.03
CA ASN A 211 5.46 -1.78 -3.72
C ASN A 211 6.18 -3.04 -3.21
N ARG A 212 7.52 -2.99 -3.17
CA ARG A 212 8.39 -4.09 -2.75
C ARG A 212 9.18 -3.74 -1.48
N SER A 213 9.05 -4.56 -0.44
CA SER A 213 9.70 -4.34 0.87
C SER A 213 10.65 -5.46 1.33
N GLY A 214 10.65 -6.63 0.67
CA GLY A 214 11.42 -7.81 1.08
C GLY A 214 12.38 -8.33 0.01
N MET A 215 13.26 -7.48 -0.53
CA MET A 215 14.13 -7.84 -1.66
C MET A 215 15.09 -8.99 -1.35
N LEU A 216 15.72 -9.02 -0.16
CA LEU A 216 16.63 -10.11 0.18
C LEU A 216 15.91 -11.41 0.56
N TRP A 217 14.62 -11.32 0.94
CA TRP A 217 13.79 -12.51 1.10
C TRP A 217 13.46 -13.14 -0.24
N ALA A 218 13.21 -12.32 -1.26
CA ALA A 218 13.03 -12.79 -2.63
C ALA A 218 14.29 -13.50 -3.15
N GLU A 219 15.47 -12.91 -2.95
CA GLU A 219 16.75 -13.53 -3.30
C GLU A 219 16.94 -14.89 -2.62
N TRP A 220 16.54 -15.02 -1.35
CA TRP A 220 16.60 -16.30 -0.63
C TRP A 220 15.65 -17.35 -1.21
N VAL A 221 14.41 -16.94 -1.53
CA VAL A 221 13.42 -17.84 -2.14
C VAL A 221 13.87 -18.28 -3.54
N ASP A 222 14.33 -17.35 -4.37
CA ASP A 222 14.75 -17.61 -5.76
C ASP A 222 16.02 -18.47 -5.85
N SER A 223 16.84 -18.46 -4.81
CA SER A 223 18.12 -19.19 -4.75
C SER A 223 18.05 -20.49 -3.94
N ASP A 224 16.86 -20.93 -3.53
CA ASP A 224 16.67 -22.09 -2.65
C ASP A 224 17.54 -22.00 -1.37
N GLY A 225 17.66 -20.78 -0.83
CA GLY A 225 18.40 -20.47 0.39
C GLY A 225 19.91 -20.33 0.23
N ALA A 226 20.44 -20.34 -0.99
CA ALA A 226 21.88 -20.16 -1.23
C ALA A 226 22.35 -18.70 -1.08
N ALA A 227 21.46 -17.72 -1.20
CA ALA A 227 21.75 -16.29 -1.11
C ALA A 227 20.62 -15.53 -0.38
N GLY A 228 20.76 -14.22 -0.22
CA GLY A 228 19.74 -13.39 0.44
C GLY A 228 19.64 -13.58 1.95
N VAL A 229 18.44 -13.30 2.50
CA VAL A 229 18.11 -13.41 3.92
C VAL A 229 16.92 -14.35 4.06
N GLU A 230 17.01 -15.32 4.97
CA GLU A 230 15.91 -16.25 5.22
C GLU A 230 14.66 -15.48 5.70
N PRO A 231 13.50 -15.63 5.03
CA PRO A 231 12.27 -15.00 5.46
C PRO A 231 11.77 -15.59 6.79
N PRO A 232 11.10 -14.79 7.63
CA PRO A 232 10.52 -15.29 8.88
C PRO A 232 9.34 -16.23 8.60
N GLU A 233 8.95 -17.02 9.60
CA GLU A 233 7.91 -18.04 9.46
C GLU A 233 6.58 -17.52 8.88
N PRO A 234 6.05 -16.35 9.27
CA PRO A 234 4.81 -15.84 8.67
C PRO A 234 4.92 -15.60 7.16
N VAL A 235 6.10 -15.25 6.65
CA VAL A 235 6.32 -15.06 5.20
C VAL A 235 6.39 -16.40 4.49
N LYS A 236 7.04 -17.41 5.08
CA LYS A 236 7.01 -18.79 4.56
C LYS A 236 5.59 -19.35 4.54
N GLN A 237 4.79 -19.04 5.56
CA GLN A 237 3.38 -19.40 5.62
C GLN A 237 2.57 -18.75 4.50
N LEU A 238 2.77 -17.46 4.22
CA LEU A 238 2.12 -16.78 3.08
C LEU A 238 2.42 -17.48 1.75
N ILE A 239 3.68 -17.87 1.52
CA ILE A 239 4.10 -18.59 0.31
C ILE A 239 3.41 -19.96 0.22
N ALA A 240 3.40 -20.73 1.31
CA ALA A 240 2.74 -22.02 1.36
C ALA A 240 1.22 -21.90 1.12
N ASP A 241 0.59 -20.94 1.78
CA ASP A 241 -0.86 -20.73 1.72
C ASP A 241 -1.31 -20.25 0.35
N ILE A 242 -0.58 -19.35 -0.33
CA ILE A 242 -0.99 -18.89 -1.66
C ILE A 242 -0.90 -20.01 -2.69
N ASN A 243 0.12 -20.87 -2.60
CA ASN A 243 0.28 -22.02 -3.48
C ASN A 243 -0.84 -23.04 -3.27
N ALA A 244 -1.20 -23.33 -2.02
CA ALA A 244 -2.33 -24.20 -1.70
C ALA A 244 -3.66 -23.58 -2.13
N PHE A 245 -3.86 -22.28 -1.87
CA PHE A 245 -5.07 -21.53 -2.21
C PHE A 245 -5.36 -21.55 -3.71
N GLN A 246 -4.34 -21.33 -4.54
CA GLN A 246 -4.47 -21.38 -6.00
C GLN A 246 -4.67 -22.80 -6.55
N SER A 247 -4.36 -23.84 -5.76
CA SER A 247 -4.53 -25.25 -6.14
C SER A 247 -5.85 -25.85 -5.66
N ALA A 248 -6.49 -25.23 -4.66
CA ALA A 248 -7.72 -25.70 -4.06
C ALA A 248 -8.94 -25.46 -4.97
N ASP A 249 -9.95 -26.31 -4.80
CA ASP A 249 -11.27 -26.07 -5.39
C ASP A 249 -11.90 -24.83 -4.73
N GLN A 250 -12.32 -23.84 -5.52
CA GLN A 250 -12.85 -22.56 -5.02
C GLN A 250 -14.16 -22.71 -4.25
N GLU A 251 -14.87 -23.82 -4.44
CA GLU A 251 -16.09 -24.15 -3.68
C GLU A 251 -15.79 -24.91 -2.38
N SER A 252 -14.54 -25.29 -2.13
CA SER A 252 -14.16 -26.08 -0.96
C SER A 252 -14.03 -25.24 0.31
N PRO A 253 -14.30 -25.83 1.50
CA PRO A 253 -13.97 -25.20 2.78
C PRO A 253 -12.48 -24.85 2.91
N GLU A 254 -11.60 -25.69 2.36
CA GLU A 254 -10.15 -25.49 2.37
C GLU A 254 -9.76 -24.17 1.70
N PHE A 255 -10.36 -23.85 0.55
CA PHE A 255 -10.12 -22.57 -0.15
C PHE A 255 -10.50 -21.37 0.71
N ALA A 256 -11.65 -21.41 1.37
CA ALA A 256 -12.09 -20.34 2.26
C ALA A 256 -11.16 -20.19 3.48
N GLU A 257 -10.74 -21.30 4.10
CA GLU A 257 -9.82 -21.30 5.24
C GLU A 257 -8.43 -20.76 4.86
N LEU A 258 -7.89 -21.16 3.71
CA LEU A 258 -6.63 -20.66 3.16
C LEU A 258 -6.71 -19.16 2.86
N GLY A 259 -7.78 -18.72 2.20
CA GLY A 259 -8.01 -17.31 1.89
C GLY A 259 -8.10 -16.44 3.16
N ALA A 260 -8.83 -16.91 4.18
CA ALA A 260 -8.94 -16.23 5.46
C ALA A 260 -7.57 -16.13 6.17
N ARG A 261 -6.77 -17.20 6.13
CA ARG A 261 -5.44 -17.24 6.74
C ARG A 261 -4.43 -16.36 6.01
N LEU A 262 -4.50 -16.28 4.68
CA LEU A 262 -3.73 -15.33 3.88
C LEU A 262 -4.00 -13.88 4.33
N VAL A 263 -5.28 -13.50 4.41
CA VAL A 263 -5.69 -12.17 4.89
C VAL A 263 -5.17 -11.90 6.30
N GLN A 264 -5.41 -12.83 7.23
CA GLN A 264 -4.94 -12.71 8.60
C GLN A 264 -3.42 -12.51 8.65
N THR A 265 -2.65 -13.39 8.02
CA THR A 265 -1.19 -13.37 8.09
C THR A 265 -0.61 -12.10 7.47
N MET A 266 -1.12 -11.65 6.33
CA MET A 266 -0.70 -10.38 5.71
C MET A 266 -0.97 -9.18 6.62
N THR A 267 -2.17 -9.14 7.21
CA THR A 267 -2.66 -7.99 7.97
C THR A 267 -1.99 -7.90 9.34
N GLU A 268 -1.91 -9.02 10.09
CA GLU A 268 -1.28 -9.07 11.42
C GLU A 268 0.21 -8.72 11.39
N ASN A 269 0.90 -9.00 10.28
CA ASN A 269 2.33 -8.71 10.18
C ASN A 269 2.62 -7.27 9.73
N LEU A 270 1.64 -6.53 9.19
CA LEU A 270 1.80 -5.12 8.79
C LEU A 270 3.02 -4.86 7.89
N TYR A 271 3.39 -5.79 7.00
CA TYR A 271 4.46 -5.53 6.00
C TYR A 271 4.11 -4.36 5.07
N PHE A 272 2.80 -4.09 4.94
CA PHE A 272 2.26 -2.92 4.27
C PHE A 272 1.15 -2.33 5.12
N ILE A 273 1.25 -1.04 5.37
CA ILE A 273 0.33 -0.21 6.13
C ILE A 273 -0.57 0.52 5.14
N GLY A 274 -1.84 0.13 5.10
CA GLY A 274 -2.89 0.79 4.33
C GLY A 274 -3.26 2.16 4.91
N THR A 275 -3.82 3.03 4.08
CA THR A 275 -4.17 4.41 4.44
C THR A 275 -5.65 4.68 4.21
N VAL A 276 -5.99 5.15 3.01
CA VAL A 276 -7.35 5.48 2.59
C VAL A 276 -7.55 4.94 1.18
N ASN A 277 -8.60 4.16 0.97
CA ASN A 277 -9.04 3.77 -0.36
C ASN A 277 -10.06 4.79 -0.85
N ALA A 278 -9.64 5.63 -1.79
CA ALA A 278 -10.46 6.71 -2.33
C ALA A 278 -10.88 6.43 -3.79
N PRO A 279 -11.98 7.02 -4.27
CA PRO A 279 -12.32 6.96 -5.67
C PRO A 279 -11.36 7.80 -6.51
N ALA A 280 -11.32 7.51 -7.81
CA ALA A 280 -10.57 8.30 -8.79
C ALA A 280 -11.47 8.76 -9.95
N PRO A 281 -11.17 9.93 -10.54
CA PRO A 281 -11.97 10.50 -11.61
C PRO A 281 -11.71 9.81 -12.95
N ILE A 282 -12.79 9.50 -13.65
CA ILE A 282 -12.80 9.06 -15.04
C ILE A 282 -13.40 10.19 -15.87
N TYR A 283 -12.62 10.67 -16.83
CA TYR A 283 -13.05 11.67 -17.79
C TYR A 283 -13.61 11.00 -19.05
N GLN A 284 -14.80 11.41 -19.46
CA GLN A 284 -15.39 11.00 -20.74
C GLN A 284 -15.83 12.24 -21.52
N SER A 285 -15.30 12.42 -22.73
CA SER A 285 -15.84 13.42 -23.66
C SER A 285 -17.26 13.04 -24.07
N LYS A 286 -18.22 13.97 -24.04
CA LYS A 286 -19.61 13.72 -24.48
C LYS A 286 -19.71 13.35 -25.97
N ARG A 287 -18.65 13.62 -26.75
CA ARG A 287 -18.52 13.16 -28.14
C ARG A 287 -18.23 11.67 -28.26
N LEU A 288 -17.68 11.03 -27.23
CA LEU A 288 -17.35 9.62 -27.23
C LEU A 288 -18.62 8.78 -27.07
N GLN A 289 -18.95 8.05 -28.12
CA GLN A 289 -20.11 7.18 -28.21
C GLN A 289 -19.76 5.74 -27.84
N ASN A 290 -20.81 4.97 -27.53
CA ASN A 290 -20.71 3.58 -27.12
C ASN A 290 -19.87 3.36 -25.85
N PHE A 291 -19.77 4.43 -25.06
CA PHE A 291 -19.14 4.42 -23.76
C PHE A 291 -20.11 3.82 -22.74
N THR A 292 -19.66 2.77 -22.07
CA THR A 292 -20.31 2.24 -20.88
C THR A 292 -19.63 2.85 -19.67
N GLU A 293 -20.42 3.38 -18.75
CA GLU A 293 -19.91 3.91 -17.49
C GLU A 293 -19.11 2.86 -16.71
N PHE A 294 -17.94 3.25 -16.24
CA PHE A 294 -17.05 2.34 -15.54
C PHE A 294 -17.57 2.07 -14.13
N LYS A 295 -17.43 0.84 -13.65
CA LYS A 295 -17.76 0.47 -12.27
C LYS A 295 -16.61 0.72 -11.30
N THR A 296 -15.37 0.74 -11.79
CA THR A 296 -14.15 0.98 -11.00
C THR A 296 -13.13 1.74 -11.84
N HIS A 297 -12.32 2.56 -11.18
CA HIS A 297 -11.09 3.09 -11.76
C HIS A 297 -9.92 2.22 -11.26
N SER A 298 -9.51 1.20 -12.03
CA SER A 298 -8.43 0.32 -11.60
C SER A 298 -7.55 -0.16 -12.74
N TYR A 299 -6.24 -0.24 -12.48
CA TYR A 299 -5.28 -0.87 -13.38
C TYR A 299 -5.36 -2.40 -13.32
N GLU A 300 -5.83 -2.99 -12.22
CA GLU A 300 -5.94 -4.46 -12.08
C GLU A 300 -6.83 -5.12 -13.14
N TYR A 301 -7.77 -4.36 -13.73
CA TYR A 301 -8.55 -4.80 -14.89
C TYR A 301 -8.09 -4.14 -16.20
N TYR A 302 -6.87 -3.63 -16.27
CA TYR A 302 -6.33 -2.84 -17.39
C TYR A 302 -7.21 -1.65 -17.79
N ARG A 303 -7.82 -0.99 -16.80
CA ARG A 303 -8.68 0.21 -16.94
C ARG A 303 -9.85 0.00 -17.90
N THR A 304 -9.62 0.29 -19.19
CA THR A 304 -10.65 0.30 -20.23
C THR A 304 -10.86 -1.08 -20.87
N TYR A 305 -9.98 -2.05 -20.63
CA TYR A 305 -10.02 -3.37 -21.26
C TYR A 305 -11.39 -4.08 -21.13
N PRO A 306 -12.05 -4.12 -19.95
CA PRO A 306 -13.34 -4.79 -19.79
C PRO A 306 -14.47 -4.07 -20.52
N TYR A 307 -14.30 -2.77 -20.78
CA TYR A 307 -15.28 -1.91 -21.43
C TYR A 307 -15.09 -1.84 -22.95
N ARG A 308 -14.15 -2.62 -23.51
CA ARG A 308 -13.89 -2.77 -24.94
C ARG A 308 -13.77 -1.40 -25.64
N ALA A 309 -12.76 -0.61 -25.28
CA ALA A 309 -12.58 0.71 -25.88
C ALA A 309 -12.44 0.70 -27.42
N THR A 310 -12.10 -0.45 -28.03
CA THR A 310 -12.06 -0.65 -29.48
C THR A 310 -13.42 -0.52 -30.17
N GLN A 311 -14.53 -0.54 -29.44
CA GLN A 311 -15.87 -0.28 -29.99
C GLN A 311 -16.39 1.14 -29.73
N TRP A 312 -15.58 2.03 -29.17
CA TRP A 312 -15.93 3.44 -29.04
C TRP A 312 -15.67 4.20 -30.34
N TRP A 313 -16.47 5.24 -30.60
CA TRP A 313 -16.25 6.17 -31.71
C TRP A 313 -16.57 7.60 -31.27
N LEU A 314 -16.07 8.58 -32.01
CA LEU A 314 -16.40 9.99 -31.78
C LEU A 314 -17.54 10.40 -32.72
N THR A 315 -18.48 11.21 -32.24
CA THR A 315 -19.32 11.99 -33.15
C THR A 315 -18.48 13.07 -33.83
N GLU A 316 -18.79 13.32 -35.10
CA GLU A 316 -18.29 14.47 -35.86
C GLU A 316 -18.69 15.79 -35.17
#